data_AF-A0A933MSK2-F1
#
_entry.id   AF-A0A933MSK2-F1
#
_cell.length_a   1.000
_cell.length_b   1.000
_cell.length_c   1.000
_cell.angle_alpha   90.00
_cell.angle_beta   90.00
_cell.angle_gamma   90.00
#
_symmetry.space_group_name_H-M   'P 1'
#
loop_
_entity.id
_entity.type
_entity.pdbx_description
1 polymer ?
#
loop_
_entity_poly.entity_id
_entity_poly.type
_entity_poly.pdbx_seq_one_letter_code
_entity_poly.pdbx_strand_id
1 'polypeptide(L)'
;MANLDKKNTAYDDAQENERRFRAFFNSDVDTIERHARSLSGSIQESGILEIATAGSAYGQSPSLDIASAWSVYEDYAQSANLGVCQTPATHYASWTTTSEVLPLIKERIEQTVLAVRHLAIKFEGRDQLTNFNSNLMIHDVFKCLEGVHTEGEIIAIARIGDFEATADRLCEFISDKEPVNLLSVKQLLRFLSGHRELREPAITLTNDGNVKAIWQKSNSEIFWIQFSESDDVRYLAFVPNKERSDGIERTAGWSTLSSVCNRAIELRAIEWMTDDSSDDSR
;
A
#
# COMPACT_ATOMS: atom_id res chain seq x y z
N MET A 1 49.12 0.28 -26.82
CA MET A 1 48.26 1.44 -27.09
C MET A 1 46.81 1.06 -27.48
N ALA A 2 46.54 -0.13 -28.06
CA ALA A 2 45.18 -0.52 -28.49
C ALA A 2 44.14 -0.84 -27.37
N ASN A 3 44.50 -0.71 -26.08
CA ASN A 3 43.61 -1.05 -24.96
C ASN A 3 43.01 0.17 -24.24
N LEU A 4 43.43 1.39 -24.59
CA LEU A 4 42.83 2.62 -24.06
C LEU A 4 41.63 3.09 -24.89
N ASP A 5 41.63 2.88 -26.21
CA ASP A 5 40.51 3.29 -27.06
C ASP A 5 39.19 2.56 -26.74
N LYS A 6 39.25 1.27 -26.38
CA LYS A 6 38.04 0.49 -26.05
C LYS A 6 37.36 0.91 -24.74
N LYS A 7 38.12 1.50 -23.79
CA LYS A 7 37.55 1.97 -22.52
C LYS A 7 36.81 3.31 -22.66
N ASN A 8 37.24 4.16 -23.60
CA ASN A 8 36.56 5.44 -23.84
C ASN A 8 35.23 5.23 -24.57
N THR A 9 35.16 4.30 -25.53
CA THR A 9 33.90 4.00 -26.24
C THR A 9 32.80 3.49 -25.31
N ALA A 10 33.14 2.59 -24.38
CA ALA A 10 32.16 2.05 -23.43
C ALA A 10 31.65 3.10 -22.43
N TYR A 11 32.46 4.11 -22.12
CA TYR A 11 32.07 5.22 -21.24
C TYR A 11 31.14 6.21 -21.96
N ASP A 12 31.45 6.52 -23.23
CA ASP A 12 30.63 7.40 -24.05
C ASP A 12 29.27 6.76 -24.38
N ASP A 13 29.23 5.45 -24.64
CA ASP A 13 27.99 4.69 -24.86
C ASP A 13 27.11 4.65 -23.59
N ALA A 14 27.72 4.55 -22.41
CA ALA A 14 27.00 4.59 -21.13
C ALA A 14 26.39 5.98 -20.86
N GLN A 15 27.13 7.06 -21.13
CA GLN A 15 26.65 8.43 -21.00
C GLN A 15 25.49 8.73 -21.96
N GLU A 16 25.56 8.24 -23.20
CA GLU A 16 24.52 8.44 -24.20
C GLU A 16 23.25 7.62 -23.85
N ASN A 17 23.40 6.40 -23.33
CA ASN A 17 22.27 5.61 -22.83
C ASN A 17 21.62 6.25 -21.61
N GLU A 18 22.38 6.85 -20.69
CA GLU A 18 21.83 7.60 -19.55
C GLU A 18 21.05 8.84 -20.02
N ARG A 19 21.55 9.58 -21.01
CA ARG A 19 20.79 10.71 -21.60
C ARG A 19 19.49 10.26 -22.25
N ARG A 20 19.50 9.17 -23.01
CA ARG A 20 18.30 8.62 -23.65
C ARG A 20 17.28 8.13 -22.63
N PHE A 21 17.75 7.48 -21.57
CA PHE A 21 16.90 7.06 -20.47
C PHE A 21 16.26 8.25 -19.75
N ARG A 22 17.03 9.30 -19.45
CA ARG A 22 16.50 10.53 -18.84
C ARG A 22 15.55 11.29 -19.76
N ALA A 23 15.83 11.35 -21.06
CA ALA A 23 14.96 12.00 -22.04
C ALA A 23 13.63 11.25 -22.20
N PHE A 24 13.67 9.92 -22.22
CA PHE A 24 12.48 9.06 -22.21
C PHE A 24 11.65 9.27 -20.93
N PHE A 25 12.29 9.26 -19.76
CA PHE A 25 11.61 9.47 -18.48
C PHE A 25 11.01 10.86 -18.34
N ASN A 26 11.71 11.92 -18.76
CA ASN A 26 11.20 13.29 -18.67
C ASN A 26 10.07 13.54 -19.68
N SER A 27 10.11 12.90 -20.85
CA SER A 27 9.01 12.91 -21.83
C SER A 27 7.72 12.32 -21.25
N ASP A 28 7.83 11.21 -20.53
CA ASP A 28 6.68 10.55 -19.92
C ASP A 28 6.18 11.32 -18.70
N VAL A 29 7.07 11.91 -17.89
CA VAL A 29 6.68 12.75 -16.74
C VAL A 29 5.95 14.02 -17.21
N ASP A 30 6.45 14.71 -18.23
CA ASP A 30 5.77 15.91 -18.78
C ASP A 30 4.42 15.57 -19.43
N THR A 31 4.29 14.35 -19.96
CA THR A 31 3.06 13.85 -20.55
C THR A 31 2.06 13.46 -19.47
N ILE A 32 2.52 12.82 -18.38
CA ILE A 32 1.71 12.49 -17.20
C ILE A 32 1.27 13.77 -16.46
N GLU A 33 2.15 14.77 -16.30
CA GLU A 33 1.78 16.06 -15.71
C GLU A 33 0.74 16.83 -16.54
N ARG A 34 0.83 16.78 -17.88
CA ARG A 34 -0.19 17.35 -18.77
C ARG A 34 -1.53 16.64 -18.61
N HIS A 35 -1.54 15.31 -18.53
CA HIS A 35 -2.76 14.53 -18.33
C HIS A 35 -3.38 14.75 -16.95
N ALA A 36 -2.57 14.83 -15.88
CA ALA A 36 -3.06 15.09 -14.53
C ALA A 36 -3.71 16.48 -14.39
N ARG A 37 -3.14 17.51 -15.02
CA ARG A 37 -3.75 18.86 -15.07
C ARG A 37 -5.00 18.93 -15.94
N SER A 38 -5.14 18.05 -16.93
CA SER A 38 -6.33 17.92 -17.76
C SER A 38 -7.48 17.22 -17.01
N LEU A 39 -7.16 16.17 -16.24
CA LEU A 39 -8.13 15.38 -15.47
C LEU A 39 -8.73 16.15 -14.27
N SER A 40 -8.00 17.08 -13.65
CA SER A 40 -8.54 17.90 -12.55
C SER A 40 -9.62 18.91 -12.99
N GLY A 41 -9.84 19.09 -14.29
CA GLY A 41 -10.82 20.02 -14.85
C GLY A 41 -12.15 19.40 -15.28
N SER A 42 -12.25 18.07 -15.43
CA SER A 42 -13.46 17.42 -15.95
C SER A 42 -13.63 15.99 -15.43
N ILE A 43 -14.40 15.82 -14.36
CA ILE A 43 -14.94 14.51 -14.00
C ILE A 43 -16.46 14.64 -13.87
N GLN A 44 -17.19 14.08 -14.83
CA GLN A 44 -18.57 13.60 -14.66
C GLN A 44 -18.50 12.07 -14.56
N GLU A 45 -19.07 11.54 -13.49
CA GLU A 45 -18.86 10.20 -12.91
C GLU A 45 -19.44 8.99 -13.70
N SER A 46 -19.97 9.17 -14.92
CA SER A 46 -20.81 8.13 -15.55
C SER A 46 -20.06 7.02 -16.32
N GLY A 47 -18.85 7.27 -16.84
CA GLY A 47 -18.19 6.33 -17.77
C GLY A 47 -17.51 5.11 -17.14
N ILE A 48 -17.05 5.22 -15.90
CA ILE A 48 -16.28 4.16 -15.23
C ILE A 48 -17.19 3.02 -14.73
N LEU A 49 -18.47 3.32 -14.46
CA LEU A 49 -19.45 2.35 -13.96
C LEU A 49 -19.90 1.36 -15.04
N GLU A 50 -19.98 1.78 -16.32
CA GLU A 50 -20.42 0.90 -17.42
C GLU A 50 -19.39 -0.17 -17.78
N ILE A 51 -18.09 0.15 -17.71
CA ILE A 51 -17.00 -0.78 -18.01
C ILE A 51 -16.93 -1.91 -16.96
N ALA A 52 -17.12 -1.58 -15.68
CA ALA A 52 -17.13 -2.56 -14.60
C ALA A 52 -18.38 -3.44 -14.59
N THR A 53 -19.54 -2.89 -14.95
CA THR A 53 -20.82 -3.62 -14.96
C THR A 53 -20.93 -4.59 -16.15
N ALA A 54 -20.34 -4.24 -17.30
CA ALA A 54 -20.30 -5.11 -18.48
C ALA A 54 -19.50 -6.41 -18.24
N GLY A 55 -18.47 -6.38 -17.39
CA GLY A 55 -17.65 -7.55 -17.06
C GLY A 55 -18.33 -8.56 -16.11
N SER A 56 -19.29 -8.12 -15.31
CA SER A 56 -19.94 -8.96 -14.29
C SER A 56 -21.17 -9.73 -14.77
N ALA A 57 -21.77 -9.36 -15.90
CA ALA A 57 -23.10 -9.85 -16.30
C ALA A 57 -23.12 -11.04 -17.28
N TYR A 58 -22.00 -11.50 -17.83
CA TYR A 58 -21.98 -12.51 -18.89
C TYR A 58 -21.28 -13.82 -18.49
N GLY A 59 -21.98 -14.59 -17.66
CA GLY A 59 -21.68 -16.00 -17.40
C GLY A 59 -22.22 -16.92 -18.49
N GLN A 60 -21.70 -16.80 -19.71
CA GLN A 60 -21.65 -17.83 -20.77
C GLN A 60 -21.04 -17.21 -22.03
N SER A 61 -19.94 -17.79 -22.50
CA SER A 61 -19.08 -17.31 -23.59
C SER A 61 -19.80 -16.64 -24.76
N PRO A 62 -19.48 -15.37 -25.04
CA PRO A 62 -19.31 -14.91 -26.40
C PRO A 62 -17.83 -14.53 -26.62
N SER A 63 -17.31 -14.76 -27.83
CA SER A 63 -16.05 -14.17 -28.25
C SER A 63 -16.09 -12.67 -27.97
N LEU A 64 -15.31 -12.21 -26.99
CA LEU A 64 -15.13 -10.79 -26.72
C LEU A 64 -14.56 -10.19 -28.00
N ASP A 65 -15.35 -9.38 -28.70
CA ASP A 65 -14.85 -8.67 -29.87
C ASP A 65 -13.84 -7.62 -29.37
N ILE A 66 -12.55 -7.96 -29.47
CA ILE A 66 -11.43 -7.13 -29.04
C ILE A 66 -11.51 -5.74 -29.71
N ALA A 67 -12.07 -5.66 -30.92
CA ALA A 67 -12.29 -4.39 -31.61
C ALA A 67 -13.32 -3.50 -30.88
N SER A 68 -14.40 -4.10 -30.34
CA SER A 68 -15.41 -3.39 -29.56
C SER A 68 -14.87 -2.92 -28.21
N ALA A 69 -14.09 -3.74 -27.50
CA ALA A 69 -13.46 -3.33 -26.24
C ALA A 69 -12.40 -2.23 -26.46
N TRP A 70 -11.65 -2.30 -27.57
CA TRP A 70 -10.68 -1.29 -27.96
C TRP A 70 -11.37 0.02 -28.38
N SER A 71 -12.49 -0.04 -29.10
CA SER A 71 -13.30 1.14 -29.45
C SER A 71 -13.80 1.87 -28.21
N VAL A 72 -14.27 1.14 -27.18
CA VAL A 72 -14.70 1.76 -25.91
C VAL A 72 -13.53 2.43 -25.19
N TYR A 73 -12.34 1.82 -25.25
CA TYR A 73 -11.12 2.42 -24.71
C TYR A 73 -10.67 3.65 -25.51
N GLU A 74 -10.76 3.63 -26.85
CA GLU A 74 -10.42 4.76 -27.72
C GLU A 74 -11.40 5.93 -27.52
N ASP A 75 -12.70 5.66 -27.40
CA ASP A 75 -13.72 6.68 -27.10
C ASP A 75 -13.52 7.27 -25.70
N TYR A 76 -13.18 6.44 -24.71
CA TYR A 76 -12.81 6.90 -23.37
C TYR A 76 -11.52 7.73 -23.38
N ALA A 77 -10.49 7.28 -24.09
CA ALA A 77 -9.21 8.00 -24.20
C ALA A 77 -9.37 9.33 -24.95
N GLN A 78 -10.17 9.38 -26.02
CA GLN A 78 -10.51 10.61 -26.73
C GLN A 78 -11.33 11.57 -25.84
N SER A 79 -12.35 11.07 -25.15
CA SER A 79 -13.18 11.90 -24.26
C SER A 79 -12.42 12.42 -23.04
N ALA A 80 -11.43 11.67 -22.54
CA ALA A 80 -10.53 12.09 -21.47
C ALA A 80 -9.30 12.89 -21.96
N ASN A 81 -9.21 13.15 -23.27
CA ASN A 81 -8.09 13.83 -23.93
C ASN A 81 -6.71 13.18 -23.63
N LEU A 82 -6.72 11.87 -23.38
CA LEU A 82 -5.54 11.04 -23.23
C LEU A 82 -5.00 10.76 -24.63
N GLY A 83 -3.81 11.24 -24.95
CA GLY A 83 -3.23 11.01 -26.27
C GLY A 83 -3.16 9.50 -26.58
N VAL A 84 -3.96 9.03 -27.54
CA VAL A 84 -3.94 7.63 -27.96
C VAL A 84 -2.59 7.36 -28.63
N CYS A 85 -1.81 6.42 -28.09
CA CYS A 85 -0.64 5.91 -28.80
C CYS A 85 -1.13 5.35 -30.14
N GLN A 86 -0.72 5.97 -31.25
CA GLN A 86 -0.98 5.46 -32.60
C GLN A 86 -0.16 4.20 -32.87
N THR A 87 -0.37 3.14 -32.09
CA THR A 87 -0.04 1.79 -32.54
C THR A 87 -1.23 1.32 -33.37
N PRO A 88 -1.05 1.06 -34.68
CA PRO A 88 -2.16 0.74 -35.55
C PRO A 88 -2.82 -0.56 -35.08
N ALA A 89 -4.15 -0.61 -35.07
CA ALA A 89 -4.96 -1.78 -34.71
C ALA A 89 -4.52 -3.08 -35.44
N THR A 90 -3.81 -2.96 -36.56
CA THR A 90 -3.17 -4.06 -37.30
C THR A 90 -2.11 -4.81 -36.49
N HIS A 91 -1.48 -4.21 -35.48
CA HIS A 91 -0.48 -4.89 -34.66
C HIS A 91 -1.11 -5.94 -33.72
N TYR A 92 -2.34 -5.69 -33.27
CA TYR A 92 -3.10 -6.58 -32.38
C TYR A 92 -4.02 -7.55 -33.14
N ALA A 93 -4.32 -7.28 -34.41
CA ALA A 93 -5.06 -8.20 -35.29
C ALA A 93 -4.34 -9.54 -35.55
N SER A 94 -3.04 -9.63 -35.25
CA SER A 94 -2.25 -10.87 -35.35
C SER A 94 -2.33 -11.75 -34.10
N TRP A 95 -2.91 -11.25 -33.01
CA TRP A 95 -2.97 -11.95 -31.72
C TRP A 95 -4.25 -12.78 -31.69
N THR A 96 -4.11 -14.05 -32.07
CA THR A 96 -5.26 -14.91 -32.41
C THR A 96 -5.89 -15.58 -31.19
N THR A 97 -5.30 -15.47 -30.00
CA THR A 97 -5.88 -16.07 -28.78
C THR A 97 -5.81 -15.15 -27.57
N THR A 98 -6.91 -15.11 -26.82
CA THR A 98 -7.07 -14.35 -25.56
C THR A 98 -6.00 -14.72 -24.52
N SER A 99 -5.41 -15.92 -24.61
CA SER A 99 -4.34 -16.41 -23.73
C SER A 99 -3.01 -15.67 -23.87
N GLU A 100 -2.71 -15.07 -25.02
CA GLU A 100 -1.45 -14.35 -25.25
C GLU A 100 -1.53 -12.88 -24.82
N VAL A 101 -2.73 -12.30 -24.88
CA VAL A 101 -2.98 -10.87 -24.59
C VAL A 101 -3.18 -10.61 -23.09
N LEU A 102 -3.85 -11.53 -22.40
CA LEU A 102 -4.19 -11.39 -20.98
C LEU A 102 -2.96 -11.17 -20.06
N PRO A 103 -1.85 -11.92 -20.22
CA PRO A 103 -0.66 -11.71 -19.40
C PRO A 103 -0.03 -10.33 -19.59
N LEU A 104 -0.03 -9.81 -20.83
CA LEU A 104 0.54 -8.50 -21.15
C LEU A 104 -0.33 -7.34 -20.65
N ILE A 105 -1.66 -7.47 -20.74
CA ILE A 105 -2.58 -6.52 -20.13
C ILE A 105 -2.39 -6.50 -18.61
N LYS A 106 -2.28 -7.68 -17.98
CA LYS A 106 -2.04 -7.80 -16.55
C LYS A 106 -0.73 -7.13 -16.13
N GLU A 107 0.36 -7.44 -16.84
CA GLU A 107 1.67 -6.82 -16.61
C GLU A 107 1.61 -5.29 -16.77
N ARG A 108 0.89 -4.79 -17.77
CA ARG A 108 0.78 -3.34 -18.01
C ARG A 108 -0.06 -2.63 -16.95
N ILE A 109 -1.13 -3.26 -16.46
CA ILE A 109 -1.91 -2.76 -15.32
C ILE A 109 -1.03 -2.72 -14.07
N GLU A 110 -0.29 -3.80 -13.79
CA GLU A 110 0.63 -3.86 -12.65
C GLU A 110 1.71 -2.78 -12.72
N GLN A 111 2.34 -2.58 -13.88
CA GLN A 111 3.33 -1.50 -14.09
C GLN A 111 2.71 -0.11 -13.92
N THR A 112 1.49 0.10 -14.41
CA THR A 112 0.79 1.39 -14.31
C THR A 112 0.43 1.68 -12.85
N VAL A 113 -0.05 0.68 -12.11
CA VAL A 113 -0.31 0.77 -10.68
C VAL A 113 0.97 1.07 -9.91
N LEU A 114 2.07 0.39 -10.23
CA LEU A 114 3.37 0.64 -9.57
C LEU A 114 3.89 2.05 -9.86
N ALA A 115 3.74 2.52 -11.11
CA ALA A 115 4.09 3.88 -11.49
C ALA A 115 3.23 4.92 -10.77
N VAL A 116 1.92 4.71 -10.67
CA VAL A 116 1.00 5.56 -9.89
C VAL A 116 1.36 5.55 -8.41
N ARG A 117 1.73 4.41 -7.83
CA ARG A 117 2.23 4.31 -6.44
C ARG A 117 3.53 5.08 -6.24
N HIS A 118 4.51 4.92 -7.12
CA HIS A 118 5.77 5.68 -7.06
C HIS A 118 5.54 7.19 -7.23
N LEU A 119 4.62 7.59 -8.11
CA LEU A 119 4.22 8.99 -8.25
C LEU A 119 3.53 9.47 -6.96
N ALA A 120 2.63 8.68 -6.37
CA ALA A 120 1.94 9.04 -5.14
C ALA A 120 2.90 9.25 -3.96
N ILE A 121 3.89 8.35 -3.80
CA ILE A 121 4.94 8.46 -2.78
C ILE A 121 5.86 9.66 -3.06
N LYS A 122 6.23 9.90 -4.32
CA LYS A 122 7.12 10.99 -4.71
C LYS A 122 6.47 12.38 -4.59
N PHE A 123 5.15 12.46 -4.63
CA PHE A 123 4.38 13.71 -4.56
C PHE A 123 3.78 14.00 -3.17
N GLU A 124 4.51 13.66 -2.10
CA GLU A 124 4.24 13.90 -0.65
C GLU A 124 3.95 15.37 -0.23
N GLY A 125 3.40 16.22 -1.10
CA GLY A 125 3.06 17.60 -0.79
C GLY A 125 1.88 18.18 -1.57
N ARG A 126 0.99 17.36 -2.16
CA ARG A 126 -0.25 17.89 -2.77
C ARG A 126 -1.45 17.03 -2.41
N ASP A 127 -2.45 17.68 -1.79
CA ASP A 127 -3.80 17.22 -1.44
C ASP A 127 -4.64 16.60 -2.60
N GLN A 128 -4.04 16.29 -3.74
CA GLN A 128 -4.73 15.88 -4.96
C GLN A 128 -4.73 14.37 -5.21
N LEU A 129 -3.97 13.58 -4.43
CA LEU A 129 -3.87 12.12 -4.59
C LEU A 129 -4.75 11.31 -3.64
N THR A 130 -5.33 11.92 -2.61
CA THR A 130 -6.36 11.29 -1.76
C THR A 130 -7.61 10.89 -2.55
N ASN A 131 -7.84 11.50 -3.71
CA ASN A 131 -8.96 11.17 -4.62
C ASN A 131 -8.65 10.04 -5.62
N PHE A 132 -7.44 9.48 -5.63
CA PHE A 132 -7.15 8.28 -6.44
C PHE A 132 -7.68 7.02 -5.74
N ASN A 133 -9.02 6.95 -5.73
CA ASN A 133 -9.92 5.84 -5.49
C ASN A 133 -9.34 4.58 -4.79
N SER A 134 -9.85 4.38 -3.59
CA SER A 134 -9.87 3.20 -2.72
C SER A 134 -10.28 1.86 -3.37
N ASN A 135 -10.66 1.86 -4.66
CA ASN A 135 -11.02 0.65 -5.41
C ASN A 135 -9.83 -0.10 -5.99
N LEU A 136 -8.64 0.50 -6.02
CA LEU A 136 -7.42 -0.27 -6.24
C LEU A 136 -6.96 -0.87 -4.92
N MET A 137 -7.86 -1.69 -4.34
CA MET A 137 -7.60 -2.52 -3.16
C MET A 137 -6.22 -3.11 -3.35
N ILE A 138 -5.25 -2.63 -2.57
CA ILE A 138 -4.00 -3.33 -2.41
C ILE A 138 -4.41 -4.61 -1.70
N HIS A 139 -4.74 -5.64 -2.49
CA HIS A 139 -5.19 -6.94 -2.00
C HIS A 139 -4.13 -7.62 -1.12
N ASP A 140 -2.94 -7.02 -1.02
CA ASP A 140 -1.84 -7.56 -0.27
C ASP A 140 -0.92 -6.44 0.26
N VAL A 141 -1.32 -5.83 1.39
CA VAL A 141 -0.45 -4.90 2.14
C VAL A 141 0.89 -5.58 2.47
N PHE A 142 0.89 -6.90 2.71
CA PHE A 142 2.11 -7.64 3.02
C PHE A 142 3.15 -7.55 1.89
N LYS A 143 2.73 -7.77 0.64
CA LYS A 143 3.64 -7.63 -0.52
C LYS A 143 4.22 -6.23 -0.66
N CYS A 144 3.44 -5.21 -0.29
CA CYS A 144 3.93 -3.83 -0.37
C CYS A 144 5.00 -3.56 0.69
N LEU A 145 4.86 -4.13 1.88
CA LEU A 145 5.81 -3.95 2.99
C LEU A 145 7.21 -4.49 2.69
N GLU A 146 7.33 -5.54 1.85
CA GLU A 146 8.64 -6.13 1.50
C GLU A 146 9.56 -5.12 0.80
N GLY A 147 9.01 -4.26 -0.07
CA GLY A 147 9.75 -3.28 -0.87
C GLY A 147 9.98 -1.92 -0.20
N VAL A 148 9.53 -1.73 1.04
CA VAL A 148 9.66 -0.45 1.75
C VAL A 148 11.08 -0.24 2.23
N HIS A 149 11.66 0.92 1.92
CA HIS A 149 13.01 1.30 2.34
C HIS A 149 13.06 2.65 3.06
N THR A 150 11.96 3.40 3.05
CA THR A 150 11.89 4.74 3.64
C THR A 150 10.72 4.88 4.61
N GLU A 151 10.81 5.89 5.46
CA GLU A 151 9.79 6.30 6.41
C GLU A 151 8.52 6.83 5.71
N GLY A 152 8.65 7.62 4.64
CA GLY A 152 7.49 8.09 3.87
C GLY A 152 6.71 6.95 3.20
N GLU A 153 7.40 5.97 2.63
CA GLU A 153 6.78 4.77 2.06
C GLU A 153 5.98 3.98 3.10
N ILE A 154 6.46 3.87 4.34
CA ILE A 154 5.75 3.10 5.37
C ILE A 154 4.52 3.84 5.88
N ILE A 155 4.56 5.17 5.99
CA ILE A 155 3.40 6.01 6.29
C ILE A 155 2.35 5.85 5.18
N ALA A 156 2.76 5.95 3.92
CA ALA A 156 1.84 5.80 2.79
C ALA A 156 1.16 4.43 2.79
N ILE A 157 1.90 3.35 3.09
CA ILE A 157 1.31 2.01 3.20
C ILE A 157 0.38 1.87 4.39
N ALA A 158 0.69 2.49 5.54
CA ALA A 158 -0.22 2.50 6.68
C ALA A 158 -1.57 3.13 6.31
N ARG A 159 -1.55 4.29 5.64
CA ARG A 159 -2.78 4.96 5.15
C ARG A 159 -3.55 4.12 4.14
N ILE A 160 -2.87 3.56 3.14
CA ILE A 160 -3.51 2.67 2.15
C ILE A 160 -4.07 1.41 2.83
N GLY A 161 -3.42 0.98 3.91
CA GLY A 161 -3.86 -0.10 4.76
C GLY A 161 -5.03 0.25 5.67
N ASP A 162 -5.59 1.45 5.61
CA ASP A 162 -6.65 1.92 6.52
C ASP A 162 -6.22 1.91 8.00
N PHE A 163 -4.96 2.29 8.24
CA PHE A 163 -4.36 2.46 9.58
C PHE A 163 -4.00 3.93 9.80
N GLU A 164 -4.98 4.83 9.67
CA GLU A 164 -4.77 6.29 9.69
C GLU A 164 -4.20 6.76 11.04
N ALA A 165 -4.70 6.24 12.16
CA ALA A 165 -4.19 6.65 13.47
C ALA A 165 -2.72 6.23 13.66
N THR A 166 -2.36 5.04 13.17
CA THR A 166 -0.99 4.56 13.15
C THR A 166 -0.12 5.42 12.24
N ALA A 167 -0.60 5.77 11.04
CA ALA A 167 0.13 6.58 10.06
C ALA A 167 0.43 7.99 10.59
N ASP A 168 -0.56 8.64 11.19
CA ASP A 168 -0.41 9.98 11.75
C ASP A 168 0.59 9.98 12.90
N ARG A 169 0.53 8.97 13.77
CA ARG A 169 1.48 8.87 14.88
C ARG A 169 2.91 8.55 14.42
N LEU A 170 3.09 7.79 13.33
CA LEU A 170 4.40 7.61 12.70
C LEU A 170 4.92 8.94 12.13
N CYS A 171 4.07 9.74 11.46
CA CYS A 171 4.45 11.06 10.97
C CYS A 171 5.01 11.96 12.09
N GLU A 172 4.39 11.93 13.27
CA GLU A 172 4.84 12.69 14.44
C GLU A 172 6.25 12.25 14.88
N PHE A 173 6.49 10.95 15.06
CA PHE A 173 7.81 10.44 15.45
C PHE A 173 8.92 10.85 14.48
N ILE A 174 8.65 10.76 13.19
CA ILE A 174 9.60 11.10 12.13
C ILE A 174 9.88 12.61 12.13
N SER A 175 8.84 13.43 12.31
CA SER A 175 8.96 14.89 12.39
C SER A 175 9.78 15.33 13.60
N ASP A 176 9.60 14.65 14.73
CA ASP A 176 10.34 14.88 15.98
C ASP A 176 11.78 14.32 15.93
N LYS A 177 12.18 13.70 14.80
CA LYS A 177 13.48 13.05 14.59
C LYS A 177 13.76 11.95 15.60
N GLU A 178 12.72 11.31 16.11
CA GLU A 178 12.87 10.11 16.91
C GLU A 178 13.34 8.96 16.01
N PRO A 179 14.34 8.16 16.42
CA PRO A 179 14.80 7.05 15.61
C PRO A 179 13.69 6.00 15.50
N VAL A 180 13.16 5.76 14.31
CA VAL A 180 12.14 4.74 14.06
C VAL A 180 12.79 3.52 13.42
N ASN A 181 12.62 2.35 14.03
CA ASN A 181 13.04 1.09 13.42
C ASN A 181 12.00 0.64 12.39
N LEU A 182 12.30 0.84 11.11
CA LEU A 182 11.41 0.48 10.00
C LEU A 182 10.99 -0.99 10.01
N LEU A 183 11.86 -1.93 10.38
CA LEU A 183 11.49 -3.35 10.44
C LEU A 183 10.42 -3.59 11.51
N SER A 184 10.56 -2.93 12.66
CA SER A 184 9.54 -3.00 13.72
C SER A 184 8.19 -2.42 13.29
N VAL A 185 8.19 -1.34 12.51
CA VAL A 185 6.95 -0.76 11.94
C VAL A 185 6.33 -1.73 10.93
N LYS A 186 7.13 -2.35 10.05
CA LYS A 186 6.63 -3.35 9.10
C LYS A 186 5.95 -4.50 9.82
N GLN A 187 6.52 -4.98 10.93
CA GLN A 187 5.93 -6.05 11.72
C GLN A 187 4.61 -5.64 12.39
N LEU A 188 4.49 -4.38 12.85
CA LEU A 188 3.20 -3.84 13.32
C LEU A 188 2.16 -3.83 12.20
N LEU A 189 2.47 -3.26 11.03
CA LEU A 189 1.51 -3.17 9.92
C LEU A 189 1.13 -4.55 9.39
N ARG A 190 2.09 -5.49 9.39
CA ARG A 190 1.87 -6.91 9.10
C ARG A 190 0.87 -7.54 10.06
N PHE A 191 1.05 -7.28 11.36
CA PHE A 191 0.17 -7.75 12.42
C PHE A 191 -1.25 -7.20 12.26
N LEU A 192 -1.40 -5.87 12.15
CA LEU A 192 -2.71 -5.23 11.99
C LEU A 192 -3.42 -5.67 10.70
N SER A 193 -2.67 -5.86 9.61
CA SER A 193 -3.23 -6.37 8.34
C SER A 193 -3.73 -7.81 8.45
N GLY A 194 -3.08 -8.63 9.28
CA GLY A 194 -3.50 -10.02 9.55
C GLY A 194 -4.65 -10.13 10.56
N HIS A 195 -4.96 -9.05 11.28
CA HIS A 195 -5.92 -9.01 12.37
C HIS A 195 -6.82 -7.77 12.25
N ARG A 196 -7.59 -7.71 11.16
CA ARG A 196 -8.46 -6.58 10.80
C ARG A 196 -9.62 -6.35 11.78
N GLU A 197 -9.93 -7.35 12.59
CA GLU A 197 -10.91 -7.29 13.69
C GLU A 197 -10.42 -6.47 14.89
N LEU A 198 -9.12 -6.17 14.97
CA LEU A 198 -8.53 -5.39 16.05
C LEU A 198 -8.62 -3.90 15.76
N ARG A 199 -8.91 -3.11 16.79
CA ARG A 199 -8.81 -1.65 16.74
C ARG A 199 -7.35 -1.22 16.66
N GLU A 200 -7.12 -0.04 16.08
CA GLU A 200 -5.78 0.54 16.04
C GLU A 200 -5.23 0.79 17.46
N PRO A 201 -4.00 0.33 17.76
CA PRO A 201 -3.38 0.57 19.05
C PRO A 201 -2.88 2.00 19.17
N ALA A 202 -2.73 2.48 20.41
CA ALA A 202 -1.82 3.59 20.66
C ALA A 202 -0.38 3.10 20.44
N ILE A 203 0.42 3.84 19.67
CA ILE A 203 1.81 3.46 19.41
C ILE A 203 2.79 4.40 20.13
N THR A 204 3.90 3.81 20.60
CA THR A 204 5.02 4.50 21.24
C THR A 204 6.32 3.90 20.74
N LEU A 205 7.43 4.62 20.85
CA LEU A 205 8.76 4.10 20.56
C LEU A 205 9.50 3.71 21.84
N THR A 206 10.31 2.68 21.72
CA THR A 206 11.35 2.36 22.72
C THR A 206 12.60 3.19 22.45
N ASN A 207 13.53 3.22 23.41
CA ASN A 207 14.82 3.91 23.24
C ASN A 207 15.63 3.38 22.05
N ASP A 208 15.40 2.14 21.64
CA ASP A 208 16.05 1.50 20.48
C ASP A 208 15.28 1.75 19.17
N GLY A 209 14.25 2.60 19.19
CA GLY A 209 13.41 2.92 18.04
C GLY A 209 12.39 1.85 17.65
N ASN A 210 12.31 0.74 18.38
CA ASN A 210 11.28 -0.27 18.14
C ASN A 210 9.89 0.24 18.52
N VAL A 211 8.89 -0.16 17.75
CA VAL A 211 7.49 0.20 17.95
C VAL A 211 6.85 -0.67 19.02
N LYS A 212 6.12 -0.01 19.91
CA LYS A 212 5.30 -0.62 20.94
C LYS A 212 3.85 -0.21 20.74
N ALA A 213 3.00 -1.17 20.41
CA ALA A 213 1.55 -1.04 20.31
C ALA A 213 0.89 -1.31 21.66
N ILE A 214 -0.06 -0.46 22.05
CA ILE A 214 -0.72 -0.49 23.35
C ILE A 214 -2.24 -0.45 23.14
N TRP A 215 -2.91 -1.49 23.63
CA TRP A 215 -4.36 -1.53 23.79
C TRP A 215 -4.68 -1.38 25.28
N GLN A 216 -5.42 -0.34 25.60
CA GLN A 216 -5.83 -0.03 26.95
C GLN A 216 -7.35 0.10 27.01
N LYS A 217 -7.99 -0.61 27.95
CA LYS A 217 -9.42 -0.48 28.27
C LYS A 217 -9.64 0.36 29.54
N SER A 218 -8.77 0.21 30.53
CA SER A 218 -8.76 0.99 31.77
C SER A 218 -7.32 1.11 32.32
N ASN A 219 -7.12 1.82 33.43
CA ASN A 219 -5.79 1.95 34.05
C ASN A 219 -5.21 0.61 34.56
N SER A 220 -6.07 -0.41 34.76
CA SER A 220 -5.69 -1.75 35.22
C SER A 220 -5.77 -2.82 34.13
N GLU A 221 -6.19 -2.45 32.92
CA GLU A 221 -6.41 -3.36 31.78
C GLU A 221 -5.65 -2.84 30.58
N ILE A 222 -4.40 -3.29 30.47
CA ILE A 222 -3.46 -2.86 29.44
C ILE A 222 -2.81 -4.09 28.84
N PHE A 223 -2.83 -4.19 27.52
CA PHE A 223 -2.05 -5.16 26.77
C PHE A 223 -1.17 -4.41 25.80
N TRP A 224 0.13 -4.68 25.81
CA TRP A 224 1.01 -4.11 24.81
C TRP A 224 1.89 -5.17 24.17
N ILE A 225 2.25 -4.91 22.92
CA ILE A 225 3.16 -5.70 22.11
C ILE A 225 4.30 -4.78 21.67
N GLN A 226 5.54 -5.17 21.95
CA GLN A 226 6.73 -4.55 21.37
C GLN A 226 7.19 -5.42 20.22
N PHE A 227 7.17 -4.84 19.02
CA PHE A 227 7.66 -5.47 17.81
C PHE A 227 9.17 -5.32 17.75
N SER A 228 9.85 -6.30 17.16
CA SER A 228 11.30 -6.26 16.94
C SER A 228 11.59 -6.39 15.46
N GLU A 229 12.86 -6.39 15.08
CA GLU A 229 13.29 -6.66 13.70
C GLU A 229 12.98 -8.11 13.27
N SER A 230 12.81 -9.01 14.23
CA SER A 230 12.46 -10.41 14.02
C SER A 230 10.96 -10.66 14.16
N ASP A 231 10.50 -11.85 13.79
CA ASP A 231 9.11 -12.28 14.00
C ASP A 231 8.77 -12.53 15.49
N ASP A 232 9.77 -12.44 16.38
CA ASP A 232 9.55 -12.48 17.82
C ASP A 232 9.10 -11.13 18.36
N VAL A 233 8.13 -11.18 19.27
CA VAL A 233 7.55 -10.03 19.95
C VAL A 233 7.64 -10.20 21.46
N ARG A 234 7.80 -9.09 22.17
CA ARG A 234 7.60 -9.05 23.63
C ARG A 234 6.20 -8.57 23.91
N TYR A 235 5.57 -9.13 24.93
CA TYR A 235 4.26 -8.65 25.37
C TYR A 235 4.23 -8.43 26.89
N LEU A 236 3.29 -7.58 27.30
CA LEU A 236 2.93 -7.39 28.70
C LEU A 236 1.43 -7.21 28.81
N ALA A 237 0.83 -7.89 29.77
CA ALA A 237 -0.55 -7.71 30.18
C ALA A 237 -0.61 -7.26 31.64
N PHE A 238 -1.45 -6.26 31.90
CA PHE A 238 -1.96 -5.94 33.21
C PHE A 238 -3.42 -6.37 33.24
N VAL A 239 -3.76 -7.33 34.11
CA VAL A 239 -5.09 -7.93 34.22
C VAL A 239 -5.58 -7.75 35.67
N PRO A 240 -6.82 -7.27 35.91
CA PRO A 240 -7.36 -7.21 37.26
C PRO A 240 -7.40 -8.60 37.92
N ASN A 241 -6.93 -8.70 39.16
CA ASN A 241 -6.95 -9.94 39.93
C ASN A 241 -8.38 -10.24 40.40
N LYS A 242 -8.92 -11.41 40.05
CA LYS A 242 -10.30 -11.79 40.40
C LYS A 242 -10.49 -12.11 41.88
N GLU A 243 -9.43 -12.52 42.57
CA GLU A 243 -9.44 -12.87 43.99
C GLU A 243 -9.20 -11.66 44.89
N ARG A 244 -8.62 -10.58 44.34
CA ARG A 244 -8.27 -9.34 45.05
C ARG A 244 -8.70 -8.12 44.25
N SER A 245 -9.73 -7.42 44.71
CA SER A 245 -10.30 -6.25 44.03
C SER A 245 -9.34 -5.07 43.86
N ASP A 246 -8.26 -5.01 44.66
CA ASP A 246 -7.19 -4.03 44.57
C ASP A 246 -5.96 -4.53 43.79
N GLY A 247 -5.95 -5.80 43.41
CA GLY A 247 -4.82 -6.47 42.80
C GLY A 247 -4.81 -6.34 41.29
N ILE A 248 -3.63 -6.10 40.72
CA ILE A 248 -3.38 -6.20 39.28
C ILE A 248 -2.34 -7.30 39.08
N GLU A 249 -2.70 -8.31 38.31
CA GLU A 249 -1.77 -9.33 37.84
C GLU A 249 -1.00 -8.79 36.65
N ARG A 250 0.33 -8.99 36.68
CA ARG A 250 1.23 -8.57 35.62
C ARG A 250 1.88 -9.79 34.99
N THR A 251 1.61 -10.01 33.71
CA THR A 251 2.19 -11.11 32.94
C THR A 251 3.03 -10.55 31.81
N ALA A 252 4.32 -10.88 31.78
CA ALA A 252 5.25 -10.48 30.72
C ALA A 252 5.84 -11.72 30.05
N GLY A 253 6.10 -11.65 28.75
CA GLY A 253 6.66 -12.78 28.04
C GLY A 253 7.14 -12.46 26.63
N TRP A 254 7.52 -13.54 25.95
CA TRP A 254 7.92 -13.55 24.55
C TRP A 254 6.95 -14.45 23.78
N SER A 255 6.66 -14.06 22.54
CA SER A 255 5.84 -14.83 21.61
C SER A 255 6.30 -14.57 20.19
N THR A 256 5.72 -15.27 19.23
CA THR A 256 5.83 -14.90 17.81
C THR A 256 4.66 -13.99 17.41
N LEU A 257 4.82 -13.27 16.30
CA LEU A 257 3.76 -12.48 15.68
C LEU A 257 2.46 -13.28 15.49
N SER A 258 2.58 -14.53 15.06
CA SER A 258 1.47 -15.45 14.80
C SER A 258 0.79 -16.01 16.05
N SER A 259 1.44 -15.95 17.21
CA SER A 259 0.93 -16.56 18.46
C SER A 259 0.55 -15.55 19.54
N VAL A 260 0.92 -14.27 19.39
CA VAL A 260 0.67 -13.25 20.41
C VAL A 260 -0.83 -13.00 20.65
N CYS A 261 -1.68 -13.15 19.63
CA CYS A 261 -3.14 -13.10 19.80
C CYS A 261 -3.67 -14.25 20.67
N ASN A 262 -3.12 -15.46 20.54
CA ASN A 262 -3.47 -16.56 21.43
C ASN A 262 -3.09 -16.24 22.88
N ARG A 263 -1.96 -15.56 23.10
CA ARG A 263 -1.59 -15.07 24.44
C ARG A 263 -2.56 -14.01 24.95
N ALA A 264 -3.00 -13.09 24.11
CA ALA A 264 -4.02 -12.12 24.48
C ALA A 264 -5.35 -12.80 24.86
N ILE A 265 -5.76 -13.84 24.13
CA ILE A 265 -6.96 -14.65 24.45
C ILE A 265 -6.81 -15.38 25.79
N GLU A 266 -5.68 -16.07 26.02
CA GLU A 266 -5.38 -16.75 27.29
C GLU A 266 -5.45 -15.81 28.49
N LEU A 267 -5.03 -14.56 28.31
CA LEU A 267 -5.02 -13.51 29.32
C LEU A 267 -6.33 -12.70 29.37
N ARG A 268 -7.32 -13.04 28.54
CA ARG A 268 -8.60 -12.32 28.37
C ARG A 268 -8.43 -10.84 27.99
N ALA A 269 -7.28 -10.52 27.38
CA ALA A 269 -6.93 -9.19 26.93
C ALA A 269 -7.42 -8.89 25.49
N ILE A 270 -7.86 -9.92 24.76
CA ILE A 270 -8.35 -9.77 23.37
C ILE A 270 -9.54 -8.81 23.28
N GLU A 271 -10.41 -8.81 24.30
CA GLU A 271 -11.56 -7.89 24.41
C GLU A 271 -11.14 -6.41 24.47
N TRP A 272 -9.90 -6.13 24.89
CA TRP A 272 -9.37 -4.77 24.93
C TRP A 272 -8.81 -4.35 23.58
N MET A 273 -8.55 -5.31 22.69
CA MET A 273 -7.95 -5.11 21.38
C MET A 273 -8.99 -5.02 20.27
N THR A 274 -10.22 -5.47 20.51
CA THR A 274 -11.36 -5.36 19.59
C THR A 274 -12.27 -4.20 19.99
N ASP A 275 -12.99 -3.61 19.05
CA ASP A 275 -14.01 -2.62 19.38
C ASP A 275 -15.20 -3.30 20.07
N ASP A 276 -15.47 -2.94 21.33
CA ASP A 276 -16.74 -3.20 22.02
C ASP A 276 -17.81 -2.25 21.46
N SER A 277 -18.04 -2.24 20.14
CA SER A 277 -19.01 -1.35 19.49
C SER A 277 -20.48 -1.68 19.83
N SER A 278 -20.73 -2.46 20.88
CA SER A 278 -22.07 -2.82 21.35
C SER A 278 -22.62 -1.93 22.48
N ASP A 279 -21.86 -0.96 23.01
CA ASP A 279 -22.26 -0.23 24.23
C ASP A 279 -22.71 1.24 24.02
N ASP A 280 -22.93 1.67 22.78
CA ASP A 280 -23.28 3.07 22.45
C ASP A 280 -24.81 3.37 22.48
N SER A 281 -25.52 2.82 23.46
CA SER A 281 -26.95 3.14 23.67
C SER A 281 -27.34 3.45 25.11
N ARG A 282 -26.45 4.11 25.87
CA ARG A 282 -26.75 4.60 27.23
C ARG A 282 -26.67 6.11 27.37
#